data_AF-A0A7V5J0Y7-F1
#
_entry.id   AF-A0A7V5J0Y7-F1
#
_cell.length_a   1.000
_cell.length_b   1.000
_cell.length_c   1.000
_cell.angle_alpha   90.00
_cell.angle_beta   90.00
_cell.angle_gamma   90.00
#
_symmetry.space_group_name_H-M   'P 1'
#
loop_
_entity.id
_entity.type
_entity.pdbx_description
1 polymer ?
#
loop_
_entity_poly.entity_id
_entity_poly.type
_entity_poly.pdbx_seq_one_letter_code
_entity_poly.pdbx_strand_id
1 'polypeptide(L)'
;MTHLKRVCDLLNNQRNLSGERAFKEASLCVICKVIGEIDPKDRERYTQLFEEKLNISQEELEEILQAKSEDLEGQIAYIKGEIGRDHPYEVMQFLRILNRFVMAHGCSKQDYMRFEAIRDRFIEELK
;
A
#
# COMPACT_ATOMS: atom_id res chain seq x y z
N MET A 1 13.04 -2.07 14.34
CA MET A 1 12.22 -1.01 13.71
C MET A 1 11.89 -1.43 12.29
N THR A 2 10.61 -1.65 11.99
CA THR A 2 10.10 -1.97 10.65
C THR A 2 10.32 -0.76 9.73
N HIS A 3 10.84 -0.98 8.52
CA HIS A 3 11.23 0.10 7.60
C HIS A 3 10.07 1.00 7.15
N LEU A 4 8.81 0.55 7.19
CA LEU A 4 7.68 1.46 6.98
C LEU A 4 7.40 2.34 8.19
N LYS A 5 7.80 1.99 9.41
CA LYS A 5 7.84 2.98 10.50
C LYS A 5 8.74 4.14 10.09
N ARG A 6 9.85 3.86 9.40
CA ARG A 6 10.70 4.89 8.78
C ARG A 6 10.03 5.65 7.62
N VAL A 7 9.21 5.01 6.79
CA VAL A 7 8.48 5.67 5.68
C VAL A 7 7.29 6.50 6.21
N CYS A 8 6.50 5.98 7.14
CA CYS A 8 5.51 6.73 7.91
C CYS A 8 6.15 7.80 8.79
N ASP A 9 7.32 7.57 9.39
CA ASP A 9 8.09 8.58 10.13
C ASP A 9 8.67 9.62 9.17
N LEU A 10 9.07 9.26 7.94
CA LEU A 10 9.49 10.19 6.89
C LEU A 10 8.31 11.04 6.41
N LEU A 11 7.14 10.43 6.19
CA LEU A 11 5.88 11.10 5.88
C LEU A 11 5.40 11.99 7.04
N ASN A 12 5.54 11.55 8.30
CA ASN A 12 5.20 12.31 9.51
C ASN A 12 6.21 13.43 9.80
N ASN A 13 7.46 13.32 9.34
CA ASN A 13 8.46 14.39 9.39
C ASN A 13 8.29 15.40 8.25
N GLN A 14 7.58 15.05 7.17
CA GLN A 14 7.06 16.05 6.23
C GLN A 14 5.84 16.70 6.89
N ARG A 15 5.88 18.01 7.10
CA ARG A 15 4.87 18.79 7.82
C ARG A 15 3.50 18.75 7.12
N ASN A 16 2.72 17.68 7.28
CA ASN A 16 1.25 17.68 7.14
C ASN A 16 0.61 16.34 7.55
N LEU A 17 -0.10 16.35 8.69
CA LEU A 17 -0.90 15.23 9.20
C LEU A 17 -2.04 14.80 8.26
N SER A 18 -2.44 15.63 7.29
CA SER A 18 -3.42 15.26 6.25
C SER A 18 -2.85 14.32 5.19
N GLY A 19 -1.52 14.30 4.99
CA GLY A 19 -0.86 13.42 4.04
C GLY A 19 -0.82 11.97 4.51
N GLU A 20 -0.72 11.72 5.82
CA GLU A 20 -0.64 10.35 6.36
C GLU A 20 -1.90 9.54 6.03
N ARG A 21 -3.09 10.10 6.29
CA ARG A 21 -4.36 9.44 5.99
C ARG A 21 -4.53 9.20 4.49
N ALA A 22 -4.30 10.21 3.65
CA ALA A 22 -4.39 10.07 2.19
C ALA A 22 -3.42 9.01 1.66
N PHE A 23 -2.21 8.92 2.22
CA PHE A 23 -1.24 7.89 1.86
C PHE A 23 -1.67 6.48 2.28
N LYS A 24 -2.24 6.32 3.48
CA LYS A 24 -2.81 5.05 3.92
C LYS A 24 -3.99 4.63 3.05
N GLU A 25 -4.87 5.56 2.70
CA GLU A 25 -6.00 5.35 1.80
C GLU A 25 -5.54 4.90 0.39
N ALA A 26 -4.55 5.61 -0.17
CA ALA A 26 -3.95 5.26 -1.44
C ALA A 26 -3.29 3.88 -1.40
N SER A 27 -2.51 3.61 -0.36
CA SER A 27 -1.82 2.33 -0.16
C SER A 27 -2.81 1.17 -0.05
N LEU A 28 -3.90 1.35 0.72
CA LEU A 28 -4.94 0.34 0.86
C LEU A 28 -5.64 0.08 -0.46
N CYS A 29 -5.99 1.13 -1.21
CA CYS A 29 -6.59 1.00 -2.54
C CYS A 29 -5.72 0.14 -3.46
N VAL A 30 -4.43 0.46 -3.56
CA VAL A 30 -3.47 -0.31 -4.38
C VAL A 30 -3.39 -1.77 -3.91
N ILE A 31 -3.28 -2.01 -2.60
CA ILE A 31 -3.19 -3.37 -2.04
C ILE A 31 -4.45 -4.16 -2.37
N CYS A 32 -5.64 -3.61 -2.14
CA CYS A 32 -6.91 -4.27 -2.45
C CYS A 32 -7.07 -4.54 -3.96
N LYS A 33 -6.50 -3.70 -4.84
CA LYS A 33 -6.46 -3.97 -6.29
C LYS A 33 -5.51 -5.11 -6.65
N VAL A 34 -4.45 -5.34 -5.86
CA VAL A 34 -3.53 -6.47 -6.05
C VAL A 34 -4.16 -7.79 -5.59
N ILE A 35 -4.57 -7.88 -4.32
CA ILE A 35 -5.03 -9.14 -3.72
C ILE A 35 -6.52 -9.41 -3.96
N GLY A 36 -7.29 -8.40 -4.40
CA GLY A 36 -8.73 -8.52 -4.56
C GLY A 36 -9.49 -8.38 -3.24
N GLU A 37 -10.66 -9.01 -3.16
CA GLU A 37 -11.47 -9.03 -1.95
C GLU A 37 -10.83 -9.88 -0.86
N ILE A 38 -10.73 -9.32 0.34
CA ILE A 38 -10.26 -10.05 1.52
C ILE A 38 -11.39 -10.96 1.98
N ASP A 39 -11.16 -12.28 1.95
CA ASP A 39 -12.09 -13.26 2.51
C ASP A 39 -12.30 -12.97 4.01
N PRO A 40 -13.55 -12.94 4.51
CA PRO A 40 -13.84 -12.76 5.93
C PRO A 40 -13.02 -13.65 6.87
N LYS A 41 -12.66 -14.87 6.45
CA LYS A 41 -11.86 -15.81 7.25
C LYS A 41 -10.41 -15.37 7.42
N ASP A 42 -9.88 -14.58 6.49
CA ASP A 42 -8.49 -14.10 6.48
C ASP A 42 -8.39 -12.67 7.04
N ARG A 43 -9.53 -12.05 7.39
CA ARG A 43 -9.64 -10.66 7.81
C ARG A 43 -8.71 -10.31 8.97
N GLU A 44 -8.65 -11.14 10.01
CA GLU A 44 -7.78 -10.92 11.17
C GLU A 44 -6.30 -10.86 10.76
N ARG A 45 -5.87 -11.79 9.90
CA ARG A 45 -4.50 -11.84 9.38
C ARG A 45 -4.17 -10.60 8.55
N TYR A 46 -5.10 -10.13 7.73
CA TYR A 46 -4.92 -8.90 6.96
C TYR A 46 -4.86 -7.67 7.85
N THR A 47 -5.77 -7.55 8.82
CA THR A 47 -5.75 -6.45 9.79
C THR A 47 -4.41 -6.38 10.51
N GLN A 48 -3.89 -7.51 10.99
CA GLN A 48 -2.55 -7.56 11.61
C GLN A 48 -1.45 -7.14 10.63
N LEU A 49 -1.54 -7.53 9.35
CA LEU A 49 -0.57 -7.14 8.34
C LEU A 49 -0.66 -5.65 8.00
N PHE A 50 -1.86 -5.07 7.94
CA PHE A 50 -2.08 -3.64 7.78
C PHE A 50 -1.57 -2.84 8.98
N GLU A 51 -1.78 -3.32 10.19
CA GLU A 51 -1.24 -2.71 11.39
C GLU A 51 0.29 -2.78 11.42
N GLU A 52 0.87 -3.97 11.19
CA GLU A 52 2.33 -4.19 11.24
C GLU A 52 3.07 -3.45 10.13
N LYS A 53 2.49 -3.42 8.93
CA LYS A 53 3.14 -2.83 7.76
C LYS A 53 2.80 -1.38 7.56
N LEU A 54 1.55 -0.96 7.77
CA LEU A 54 1.05 0.38 7.40
C LEU A 54 0.58 1.22 8.59
N ASN A 55 0.64 0.68 9.82
CA ASN A 55 0.14 1.35 11.03
C ASN A 55 -1.32 1.81 10.86
N ILE A 56 -2.13 0.97 10.21
CA ILE A 56 -3.57 1.16 10.05
C ILE A 56 -4.23 0.30 11.11
N SER A 57 -4.97 0.93 12.03
CA SER A 57 -5.73 0.20 13.05
C SER A 57 -6.90 -0.56 12.41
N GLN A 58 -7.49 -1.51 13.13
CA GLN A 58 -8.69 -2.20 12.64
C GLN A 58 -9.84 -1.23 12.32
N GLU A 59 -10.05 -0.23 13.17
CA GLU A 59 -11.09 0.80 12.97
C GLU A 59 -10.80 1.64 11.73
N GLU A 60 -9.56 2.12 11.57
CA GLU A 60 -9.13 2.89 10.40
C GLU A 60 -9.23 2.05 9.11
N LEU A 61 -8.90 0.76 9.18
CA LEU A 61 -9.04 -0.15 8.04
C LEU A 61 -10.50 -0.27 7.60
N GLU A 62 -11.44 -0.42 8.55
CA GLU A 62 -12.86 -0.52 8.22
C GLU A 62 -13.42 0.77 7.63
N GLU A 63 -13.02 1.94 8.14
CA GLU A 63 -13.37 3.24 7.56
C GLU A 63 -12.89 3.36 6.10
N ILE A 64 -11.62 3.05 5.84
CA ILE A 64 -11.04 3.20 4.50
C ILE A 64 -11.64 2.19 3.52
N LEU A 65 -11.88 0.95 3.96
CA LEU A 65 -12.53 -0.07 3.10
C LEU A 65 -13.94 0.34 2.69
N GLN A 66 -14.66 1.10 3.52
CA GLN A 66 -15.99 1.64 3.16
C GLN A 66 -15.90 2.79 2.16
N ALA A 67 -14.83 3.60 2.21
CA ALA A 67 -14.65 4.77 1.36
C ALA A 67 -14.34 4.45 -0.13
N LYS A 68 -14.07 3.17 -0.47
CA LYS A 68 -13.83 2.62 -1.82
C LYS A 68 -13.37 3.67 -2.86
N SER A 69 -12.06 3.89 -3.00
CA SER A 69 -11.53 4.61 -4.16
C SER A 69 -11.38 3.67 -5.35
N GLU A 70 -12.00 4.01 -6.50
CA GLU A 70 -11.87 3.24 -7.75
C GLU A 70 -10.70 3.69 -8.64
N ASP A 71 -10.15 4.88 -8.38
CA ASP A 71 -9.10 5.51 -9.18
C ASP A 71 -7.70 4.97 -8.85
N LEU A 72 -7.39 3.78 -9.36
CA LEU A 72 -6.08 3.15 -9.14
C LEU A 72 -4.92 4.01 -9.70
N GLU A 73 -5.09 4.67 -10.84
CA GLU A 73 -4.03 5.47 -11.44
C GLU A 73 -3.72 6.70 -10.59
N GLY A 74 -4.75 7.39 -10.11
CA GLY A 74 -4.60 8.53 -9.21
C GLY A 74 -3.90 8.15 -7.90
N GLN A 75 -4.24 6.98 -7.32
CA GLN A 75 -3.58 6.50 -6.10
C GLN A 75 -2.11 6.13 -6.35
N ILE A 76 -1.78 5.49 -7.48
CA ILE A 76 -0.40 5.18 -7.84
C ILE A 76 0.39 6.48 -8.04
N ALA A 77 -0.16 7.44 -8.78
CA ALA A 77 0.47 8.74 -9.02
C ALA A 77 0.68 9.52 -7.71
N TYR A 78 -0.30 9.48 -6.79
CA TYR A 78 -0.18 10.08 -5.46
C TYR A 78 0.96 9.45 -4.66
N ILE A 79 0.98 8.12 -4.51
CA ILE A 79 2.06 7.42 -3.79
C ILE A 79 3.41 7.77 -4.42
N LYS A 80 3.54 7.70 -5.76
CA LYS A 80 4.78 8.10 -6.46
C LYS A 80 5.16 9.55 -6.20
N GLY A 81 4.21 10.47 -6.10
CA GLY A 81 4.46 11.86 -5.74
C GLY A 81 5.03 12.03 -4.33
N GLU A 82 4.54 11.22 -3.39
CA GLU A 82 4.94 11.27 -1.98
C GLU A 82 6.28 10.56 -1.72
N ILE A 83 6.52 9.39 -2.30
CA ILE A 83 7.71 8.56 -2.03
C ILE A 83 8.69 8.42 -3.20
N GLY A 84 8.30 8.83 -4.41
CA GLY A 84 9.03 8.53 -5.64
C GLY A 84 9.79 9.69 -6.28
N ARG A 85 9.59 10.96 -5.83
CA ARG A 85 10.17 12.13 -6.51
C ARG A 85 11.70 12.15 -6.62
N ASP A 86 12.41 11.63 -5.61
CA ASP A 86 13.89 11.64 -5.59
C ASP A 86 14.49 10.32 -5.04
N HIS A 87 13.64 9.30 -4.88
CA HIS A 87 13.85 8.23 -3.89
C HIS A 87 13.45 6.84 -4.42
N PRO A 88 14.21 6.27 -5.39
CA PRO A 88 13.91 4.95 -5.98
C PRO A 88 13.89 3.80 -4.96
N TYR A 89 14.65 3.94 -3.87
CA TYR A 89 14.70 2.93 -2.81
C TYR A 89 13.36 2.80 -2.09
N GLU A 90 12.68 3.91 -1.85
CA GLU A 90 11.40 4.03 -1.15
C GLU A 90 10.28 3.39 -1.97
N VAL A 91 10.28 3.60 -3.29
CA VAL A 91 9.40 2.87 -4.22
C VAL A 91 9.62 1.36 -4.11
N MET A 92 10.87 0.89 -4.09
CA MET A 92 11.17 -0.53 -3.93
C MET A 92 10.73 -1.07 -2.55
N GLN A 93 10.79 -0.26 -1.50
CA GLN A 93 10.26 -0.63 -0.18
C GLN A 93 8.75 -0.79 -0.21
N PHE A 94 8.03 0.11 -0.87
CA PHE A 94 6.58 0.01 -1.03
C PHE A 94 6.19 -1.24 -1.82
N LEU A 95 6.86 -1.51 -2.94
CA LEU A 95 6.65 -2.73 -3.73
C LEU A 95 6.93 -4.01 -2.92
N ARG A 96 7.95 -3.98 -2.05
CA ARG A 96 8.24 -5.09 -1.13
C ARG A 96 7.08 -5.34 -0.15
N ILE A 97 6.36 -4.29 0.25
CA ILE A 97 5.19 -4.41 1.12
C ILE A 97 4.02 -5.00 0.34
N LEU A 98 3.73 -4.50 -0.87
CA LEU A 98 2.70 -5.10 -1.73
C LEU A 98 2.93 -6.60 -1.93
N ASN A 99 4.17 -7.01 -2.19
CA ASN A 99 4.52 -8.42 -2.33
C ASN A 99 4.24 -9.23 -1.04
N ARG A 100 4.37 -8.64 0.16
CA ARG A 100 4.00 -9.34 1.41
C ARG A 100 2.49 -9.60 1.48
N PHE A 101 1.66 -8.70 0.98
CA PHE A 101 0.21 -8.93 0.89
C PHE A 101 -0.13 -10.03 -0.12
N VAL A 102 0.52 -10.07 -1.29
CA VAL A 102 0.38 -11.15 -2.27
C VAL A 102 0.72 -12.52 -1.64
N MET A 103 1.85 -12.59 -0.93
CA MET A 103 2.27 -13.81 -0.24
C MET A 103 1.30 -14.19 0.88
N ALA A 104 0.72 -13.19 1.57
CA ALA A 104 -0.29 -13.45 2.59
C ALA A 104 -1.59 -14.02 2.00
N HIS A 105 -1.96 -13.60 0.79
CA HIS A 105 -3.13 -14.08 0.04
C HIS A 105 -2.95 -15.49 -0.55
N GLY A 106 -1.81 -16.14 -0.30
CA GLY A 106 -1.52 -17.47 -0.83
C GLY A 106 -0.81 -17.45 -2.18
N CYS A 107 -0.40 -16.27 -2.67
CA CYS A 107 0.40 -16.11 -3.88
C CYS A 107 -0.21 -16.83 -5.10
N SER A 108 -1.49 -16.57 -5.37
CA SER A 108 -2.11 -17.12 -6.58
C SER A 108 -1.44 -16.51 -7.81
N LYS A 109 -1.46 -17.25 -8.93
CA LYS A 109 -0.97 -16.73 -10.22
C LYS A 109 -1.65 -15.41 -10.59
N GLN A 110 -2.93 -15.26 -10.25
CA GLN A 110 -3.69 -14.06 -10.57
C GLN A 110 -3.23 -12.85 -9.75
N ASP A 111 -2.97 -13.03 -8.45
CA ASP A 111 -2.49 -11.94 -7.58
C ASP A 111 -1.08 -11.52 -7.96
N TYR A 112 -0.24 -12.49 -8.33
CA TYR A 112 1.10 -12.19 -8.83
C TYR A 112 1.06 -11.38 -10.13
N MET A 113 0.20 -11.75 -11.09
CA MET A 113 0.04 -10.98 -12.33
C MET A 113 -0.46 -9.55 -12.07
N ARG A 114 -1.41 -9.37 -11.13
CA ARG A 114 -1.88 -8.03 -10.73
C ARG A 114 -0.77 -7.23 -10.07
N PHE A 115 0.02 -7.86 -9.20
CA PHE A 115 1.19 -7.24 -8.61
C PHE A 115 2.21 -6.79 -9.65
N GLU A 116 2.54 -7.63 -10.64
CA GLU A 116 3.47 -7.25 -11.71
C GLU A 116 2.97 -6.06 -12.52
N ALA A 117 1.69 -6.05 -12.89
CA ALA A 117 1.09 -4.92 -13.61
C ALA A 117 1.18 -3.61 -12.80
N ILE A 118 0.94 -3.66 -11.49
CA ILE A 118 1.08 -2.48 -10.62
C ILE A 118 2.56 -2.10 -10.43
N ARG A 119 3.44 -3.08 -10.24
CA ARG A 119 4.89 -2.88 -10.11
C ARG A 119 5.45 -2.12 -11.31
N ASP A 120 5.09 -2.54 -12.52
CA ASP A 120 5.63 -1.94 -13.73
C ASP A 120 5.27 -0.46 -13.84
N ARG A 121 4.05 -0.06 -13.44
CA ARG A 121 3.62 1.35 -13.37
C ARG A 121 4.42 2.20 -12.37
N PHE A 122 4.85 1.59 -11.26
CA PHE A 122 5.75 2.25 -10.31
C PHE A 122 7.17 2.45 -10.87
N ILE A 123 7.63 1.54 -11.75
CA ILE A 123 9.01 1.51 -12.24
C ILE A 123 9.18 2.22 -13.60
N GLU A 124 8.14 2.35 -14.41
CA GLU A 124 8.18 2.94 -15.76
C GLU A 124 8.91 4.31 -15.83
N GLU A 125 8.78 5.12 -14.78
CA GLU A 125 9.34 6.48 -14.69
C GLU A 125 10.62 6.57 -13.84
N LEU A 126 11.10 5.46 -13.26
CA LEU A 126 12.38 5.41 -12.53
C LEU A 126 13.59 5.24 -13.47
N LYS A 127 13.35 5.24 -14.79
CA LYS A 127 14.36 5.14 -15.85
C LYS A 127 14.75 6.52 -16.36
#